data_AF-A0A976NZ35-F1
#
_entry.id   AF-A0A976NZ35-F1
#
_cell.length_a   1.000
_cell.length_b   1.000
_cell.length_c   1.000
_cell.angle_alpha   90.00
_cell.angle_beta   90.00
_cell.angle_gamma   90.00
#
_symmetry.space_group_name_H-M   'P 1'
#
loop_
_entity.id
_entity.type
_entity.pdbx_description
1 polymer ?
#
loop_
_entity_poly.entity_id
_entity_poly.type
_entity_poly.pdbx_seq_one_letter_code
_entity_poly.pdbx_strand_id
1 'polypeptide(L)'
;MLTRRSCLVLQSTALRAMQTTTSVAVSKKFQYESLAIHNDTLLPAHKVMRRVLKYLLVDPKFLKGSILTEEARSLPYKTIFTPQQVMKLTSLVRWGFQQLEGDSLAADAVFKALEPHANMTRGTVWRQYFQRQFFISNAPLWTYLRVYKTHLDALAAAKDQATAENRKAEVGEDENKEVNKAAFFTTVQKNTSRREKVFSGKKREVTILDENKNWDWVPLPVAFSIVKEFCFRGRFAEAIEAYVLLPMTDSMSRDVVATLQAYEQYSSVLCLYEVHRALGSAGNSLDVAPELDALNKVGRTEEVKMRFQKLSIIEQSRSDIQKIIGN
;
A
#
# COMPACT_ATOMS: atom_id res chain seq x y z
N MET A 1 -2.55 18.03 -45.32
CA MET A 1 -2.71 16.95 -44.32
C MET A 1 -1.38 16.72 -43.63
N LEU A 2 -1.40 16.37 -42.34
CA LEU A 2 -0.30 16.33 -41.35
C LEU A 2 0.00 17.66 -40.66
N THR A 3 -0.92 18.11 -39.80
CA THR A 3 -0.60 19.06 -38.74
C THR A 3 -0.05 18.31 -37.53
N ARG A 4 1.27 18.46 -37.32
CA ARG A 4 1.98 18.20 -36.06
C ARG A 4 1.19 18.80 -34.91
N ARG A 5 0.50 17.96 -34.14
CA ARG A 5 0.09 18.32 -32.78
C ARG A 5 1.32 18.18 -31.90
N SER A 6 1.85 19.33 -31.51
CA SER A 6 2.85 19.47 -30.46
C SER A 6 2.30 18.86 -29.18
N CYS A 7 2.53 17.56 -29.01
CA CYS A 7 2.54 16.93 -27.71
C CYS A 7 3.68 17.64 -26.98
N LEU A 8 3.34 18.57 -26.09
CA LEU A 8 4.28 18.99 -25.06
C LEU A 8 4.61 17.73 -24.29
N VAL A 9 5.72 17.13 -24.70
CA VAL A 9 6.50 16.20 -23.92
C VAL A 9 6.56 16.84 -22.54
N LEU A 10 5.83 16.27 -21.59
CA LEU A 10 6.15 16.40 -20.18
C LEU A 10 7.51 15.74 -20.04
N GLN A 11 8.54 16.48 -20.48
CA GLN A 11 9.89 16.28 -20.00
C GLN A 11 9.72 16.41 -18.51
N SER A 12 10.05 15.33 -17.83
CA SER A 12 10.32 15.26 -16.40
C SER A 12 11.45 16.22 -16.09
N THR A 13 11.19 17.53 -16.22
CA THR A 13 11.96 18.56 -15.55
C THR A 13 11.64 18.36 -14.09
N ALA A 14 12.53 17.60 -13.45
CA ALA A 14 12.67 17.51 -12.02
C ALA A 14 12.67 18.93 -11.45
N LEU A 15 11.49 19.41 -11.06
CA LEU A 15 11.37 20.36 -9.96
C LEU A 15 11.64 19.57 -8.69
N ARG A 16 12.92 19.20 -8.57
CA ARG A 16 13.61 18.86 -7.35
C ARG A 16 13.48 20.12 -6.51
N ALA A 17 12.44 20.19 -5.68
CA ALA A 17 12.37 21.19 -4.63
C ALA A 17 13.69 21.07 -3.87
N MET A 18 14.54 22.08 -4.03
CA MET A 18 15.84 22.12 -3.39
C MET A 18 15.61 21.89 -1.91
N GLN A 19 16.18 20.79 -1.43
CA GLN A 19 16.34 20.53 -0.02
C GLN A 19 17.21 21.66 0.51
N THR A 20 16.58 22.70 1.07
CA THR A 20 17.26 23.52 2.07
C THR A 20 17.56 22.59 3.24
N THR A 21 18.77 22.06 3.23
CA THR A 21 19.42 21.46 4.39
C THR A 21 19.56 22.54 5.45
N THR A 22 18.48 22.79 6.20
CA THR A 22 18.61 23.41 7.51
C THR A 22 19.30 22.38 8.39
N SER A 23 20.61 22.57 8.54
CA SER A 23 21.45 21.84 9.49
C SER A 23 20.95 22.13 10.91
N VAL A 24 19.99 21.34 11.37
CA VAL A 24 19.60 21.30 12.77
C VAL A 24 20.48 20.25 13.44
N ALA A 25 21.45 20.76 14.19
CA ALA A 25 22.28 20.10 15.21
C ALA A 25 22.57 18.60 15.04
N VAL A 26 23.83 18.26 14.75
CA VAL A 26 24.37 16.89 14.77
C VAL A 26 24.38 16.36 16.21
N SER A 27 23.21 15.98 16.72
CA SER A 27 23.12 14.83 17.61
C SER A 27 23.46 13.61 16.75
N LYS A 28 24.33 12.71 17.23
CA LYS A 28 24.69 11.50 16.49
C LYS A 28 23.41 10.75 16.11
N LYS A 29 22.97 10.86 14.85
CA LYS A 29 21.82 10.12 14.34
C LYS A 29 22.19 8.64 14.42
N PHE A 30 21.28 7.84 14.99
CA PHE A 30 21.44 6.40 15.03
C PHE A 30 21.55 5.87 13.59
N GLN A 31 22.57 5.05 13.31
CA GLN A 31 22.75 4.41 12.00
C GLN A 31 21.84 3.19 11.91
N TYR A 32 20.68 3.34 11.28
CA TYR A 32 19.65 2.31 11.20
C TYR A 32 20.06 1.12 10.34
N GLU A 33 20.95 1.32 9.37
CA GLU A 33 21.56 0.31 8.52
C GLU A 33 22.23 -0.79 9.35
N SER A 34 22.83 -0.41 10.48
CA SER A 34 23.50 -1.33 11.42
C SER A 34 22.55 -2.36 12.06
N LEU A 35 21.23 -2.17 11.97
CA LEU A 35 20.25 -3.15 12.45
C LEU A 35 20.19 -4.38 11.55
N ALA A 36 20.47 -4.23 10.25
CA ALA A 36 20.38 -5.30 9.27
C ALA A 36 21.74 -5.67 8.66
N ILE A 37 22.70 -4.76 8.64
CA ILE A 37 24.03 -4.98 8.04
C ILE A 37 25.09 -5.09 9.13
N HIS A 38 26.04 -6.00 8.94
CA HIS A 38 27.26 -6.08 9.72
C HIS A 38 28.43 -6.42 8.79
N ASN A 39 29.49 -5.63 8.81
CA ASN A 39 30.64 -5.76 7.91
C ASN A 39 30.21 -5.86 6.44
N ASP A 40 29.34 -4.95 6.00
CA ASP A 40 28.77 -4.88 4.64
C ASP A 40 27.98 -6.12 4.18
N THR A 41 27.71 -7.06 5.09
CA THR A 41 26.89 -8.25 4.82
C THR A 41 25.52 -8.16 5.48
N LEU A 42 24.48 -8.60 4.76
CA LEU A 42 23.13 -8.68 5.30
C LEU A 42 23.04 -9.81 6.34
N LEU A 43 22.51 -9.49 7.51
CA LEU A 43 22.34 -10.46 8.58
C LEU A 43 21.14 -11.39 8.34
N PRO A 44 21.19 -12.62 8.86
CA PRO A 44 20.03 -13.50 8.90
C PRO A 44 18.81 -12.85 9.56
N ALA A 45 17.61 -13.14 9.06
CA ALA A 45 16.36 -12.51 9.49
C ALA A 45 16.14 -12.53 11.02
N HIS A 46 16.48 -13.65 11.70
CA HIS A 46 16.38 -13.76 13.15
C HIS A 46 17.29 -12.78 13.91
N LYS A 47 18.49 -12.49 13.38
CA LYS A 47 19.43 -11.51 13.98
C LYS A 47 18.93 -10.09 13.75
N VAL A 48 18.41 -9.79 12.56
CA VAL A 48 17.81 -8.49 12.25
C VAL A 48 16.64 -8.22 13.18
N MET A 49 15.71 -9.17 13.31
CA MET A 49 14.57 -9.06 14.21
C MET A 49 14.99 -8.82 15.66
N ARG A 50 15.99 -9.55 16.16
CA ARG A 50 16.54 -9.32 17.50
C ARG A 50 17.11 -7.91 17.68
N ARG A 51 17.85 -7.40 16.69
CA ARG A 51 18.42 -6.04 16.71
C ARG A 51 17.33 -4.97 16.67
N VAL A 52 16.31 -5.15 15.82
CA VAL A 52 15.15 -4.26 15.72
C VAL A 52 14.39 -4.22 17.06
N LEU A 53 14.08 -5.38 17.65
CA LEU A 53 13.38 -5.44 18.94
C LEU A 53 14.20 -4.83 20.09
N LYS A 54 15.52 -5.03 20.09
CA LYS A 54 16.42 -4.36 21.05
C LYS A 54 16.42 -2.85 20.86
N TYR A 55 16.45 -2.37 19.61
CA TYR A 55 16.36 -0.94 19.31
C TYR A 55 15.03 -0.35 19.79
N LEU A 56 13.93 -1.08 19.59
CA LEU A 56 12.58 -0.73 20.04
C LEU A 56 12.36 -0.91 21.55
N LEU A 57 13.38 -1.32 22.33
CA LEU A 57 13.28 -1.51 23.78
C LEU A 57 12.15 -2.49 24.18
N VAL A 58 11.96 -3.56 23.40
CA VAL A 58 11.03 -4.63 23.77
C VAL A 58 11.66 -5.50 24.87
N ASP A 59 10.90 -5.81 25.92
CA ASP A 59 11.41 -6.54 27.09
C ASP A 59 11.99 -7.90 26.68
N PRO A 60 13.24 -8.21 27.08
CA PRO A 60 13.90 -9.48 26.77
C PRO A 60 13.17 -10.72 27.29
N LYS A 61 12.24 -10.61 28.24
CA LYS A 61 11.38 -11.72 28.65
C LYS A 61 10.53 -12.25 27.49
N PHE A 62 10.12 -11.39 26.57
CA PHE A 62 9.46 -11.80 25.33
C PHE A 62 10.43 -12.30 24.26
N LEU A 63 11.72 -11.95 24.38
CA LEU A 63 12.78 -12.47 23.51
C LEU A 63 13.26 -13.88 23.92
N LYS A 64 13.10 -14.26 25.20
CA LYS A 64 13.60 -15.55 25.74
C LYS A 64 12.92 -16.79 25.14
N GLY A 65 11.68 -16.69 24.67
CA GLY A 65 11.02 -17.76 23.91
C GLY A 65 11.49 -17.90 22.46
N SER A 66 12.31 -16.96 21.96
CA SER A 66 12.83 -16.90 20.57
C SER A 66 14.35 -17.14 20.51
N ILE A 67 15.00 -17.46 21.64
CA ILE A 67 16.45 -17.66 21.74
C ILE A 67 16.86 -19.14 21.64
N LEU A 68 15.94 -20.09 21.86
CA LEU A 68 16.25 -21.53 21.92
C LEU A 68 15.69 -22.36 20.76
N THR A 69 14.72 -21.84 20.02
CA THR A 69 14.26 -22.40 18.75
C THR A 69 14.54 -21.37 17.66
N GLU A 70 14.84 -21.81 16.44
CA GLU A 70 14.92 -20.93 15.25
C GLU A 70 13.61 -20.16 14.97
N GLU A 71 12.58 -20.42 15.79
CA GLU A 71 11.27 -19.83 15.78
C GLU A 71 11.24 -18.52 16.58
N ALA A 72 11.14 -17.43 15.82
CA ALA A 72 10.62 -16.17 16.29
C ALA A 72 9.18 -16.35 16.80
N ARG A 73 8.98 -16.71 18.07
CA ARG A 73 7.63 -16.57 18.67
C ARG A 73 7.27 -15.09 18.63
N SER A 74 6.30 -14.76 17.76
CA SER A 74 5.66 -13.46 17.70
C SER A 74 5.24 -13.04 19.10
N LEU A 75 5.52 -11.79 19.49
CA LEU A 75 4.94 -11.17 20.68
C LEU A 75 3.43 -11.47 20.69
N PRO A 76 2.80 -11.69 21.85
CA PRO A 76 1.37 -11.92 21.89
C PRO A 76 0.69 -10.81 21.08
N TYR A 77 -0.27 -11.20 20.24
CA TYR A 77 -0.89 -10.41 19.16
C TYR A 77 -1.53 -9.07 19.60
N LYS A 78 -1.45 -8.75 20.90
CA LYS A 78 -1.95 -7.55 21.58
C LYS A 78 -0.85 -6.75 22.29
N THR A 79 0.43 -6.94 21.95
CA THR A 79 1.50 -6.17 22.59
C THR A 79 1.45 -4.74 22.07
N ILE A 80 0.85 -3.86 22.88
CA ILE A 80 0.74 -2.44 22.58
C ILE A 80 2.12 -1.82 22.82
N PHE A 81 2.69 -1.20 21.79
CA PHE A 81 3.94 -0.46 21.94
C PHE A 81 3.73 0.72 22.89
N THR A 82 4.64 0.90 23.84
CA THR A 82 4.61 2.08 24.71
C THR A 82 4.93 3.34 23.90
N PRO A 83 4.56 4.56 24.37
CA PRO A 83 4.82 5.78 23.62
C PRO A 83 6.29 5.96 23.19
N GLN A 84 7.23 5.58 24.05
CA GLN A 84 8.66 5.64 23.75
C GLN A 84 9.06 4.67 22.61
N GLN A 85 8.45 3.47 22.59
CA GLN A 85 8.68 2.50 21.54
C GLN A 85 8.08 2.96 20.21
N VAL A 86 6.90 3.61 20.24
CA VAL A 86 6.28 4.20 19.05
C VAL A 86 7.15 5.32 18.47
N MET A 87 7.76 6.18 19.29
CA MET A 87 8.67 7.24 18.81
C MET A 87 9.90 6.66 18.09
N LYS A 88 10.47 5.59 18.63
CA LYS A 88 11.57 4.84 18.01
C LYS A 88 11.13 4.16 16.72
N LEU A 89 9.98 3.49 16.74
CA LEU A 89 9.38 2.87 15.56
C LEU A 89 9.12 3.89 14.45
N THR A 90 8.61 5.07 14.79
CA THR A 90 8.34 6.16 13.84
C THR A 90 9.62 6.60 13.15
N SER A 91 10.70 6.77 13.91
CA SER A 91 12.00 7.17 13.35
C SER A 91 12.56 6.08 12.43
N LEU A 92 12.45 4.81 12.84
CA LEU A 92 12.87 3.64 12.06
C LEU A 92 12.07 3.48 10.76
N VAL A 93 10.75 3.55 10.83
CA VAL A 93 9.86 3.39 9.66
C VAL A 93 10.03 4.55 8.68
N ARG A 94 10.18 5.79 9.17
CA ARG A 94 10.48 6.93 8.30
C ARG A 94 11.81 6.76 7.59
N TRP A 95 12.86 6.34 8.30
CA TRP A 95 14.14 6.00 7.68
C TRP A 95 13.97 4.92 6.61
N GLY A 96 13.24 3.84 6.90
CA GLY A 96 13.02 2.74 5.96
C GLY A 96 12.33 3.20 4.67
N PHE A 97 11.33 4.08 4.77
CA PHE A 97 10.68 4.65 3.58
C PHE A 97 11.56 5.64 2.80
N GLN A 98 12.54 6.27 3.46
CA GLN A 98 13.43 7.25 2.81
C GLN A 98 14.56 6.60 2.01
N GLN A 99 14.73 5.28 2.11
CA GLN A 99 15.70 4.54 1.30
C GLN A 99 15.22 4.48 -0.16
N LEU A 100 15.96 5.14 -1.05
CA LEU A 100 15.65 5.21 -2.48
C LEU A 100 15.95 3.86 -3.19
N GLU A 101 15.41 3.72 -4.40
CA GLU A 101 15.45 2.51 -5.22
C GLU A 101 16.89 2.00 -5.43
N GLY A 102 17.14 0.72 -5.15
CA GLY A 102 18.45 0.06 -5.35
C GLY A 102 19.25 -0.25 -4.08
N ASP A 103 19.09 0.51 -2.99
CA ASP A 103 20.16 0.60 -1.97
C ASP A 103 19.84 0.16 -0.53
N SER A 104 18.74 -0.55 -0.26
CA SER A 104 18.54 -0.99 1.13
C SER A 104 17.85 -2.33 1.31
N LEU A 105 18.56 -3.40 0.98
CA LEU A 105 18.34 -4.74 1.57
C LEU A 105 18.16 -4.66 3.09
N ALA A 106 18.80 -3.67 3.73
CA ALA A 106 18.64 -3.37 5.14
C ALA A 106 17.22 -2.91 5.50
N ALA A 107 16.64 -1.96 4.78
CA ALA A 107 15.27 -1.49 5.03
C ALA A 107 14.25 -2.62 4.82
N ASP A 108 14.39 -3.40 3.75
CA ASP A 108 13.50 -4.53 3.50
C ASP A 108 13.59 -5.58 4.62
N ALA A 109 14.80 -5.87 5.11
CA ALA A 109 15.01 -6.76 6.25
C ALA A 109 14.43 -6.19 7.56
N VAL A 110 14.51 -4.87 7.77
CA VAL A 110 13.91 -4.18 8.92
C VAL A 110 12.39 -4.23 8.86
N PHE A 111 11.76 -3.95 7.71
CA PHE A 111 10.32 -4.06 7.56
C PHE A 111 9.83 -5.49 7.75
N LYS A 112 10.55 -6.47 7.18
CA LYS A 112 10.26 -7.89 7.41
C LYS A 112 10.37 -8.28 8.88
N ALA A 113 11.35 -7.74 9.60
CA ALA A 113 11.50 -7.95 11.05
C ALA A 113 10.37 -7.32 11.89
N LEU A 114 9.68 -6.30 11.38
CA LEU A 114 8.53 -5.69 12.05
C LEU A 114 7.24 -6.47 11.85
N GLU A 115 7.15 -7.32 10.83
CA GLU A 115 5.93 -8.04 10.47
C GLU A 115 5.26 -8.76 11.65
N PRO A 116 5.96 -9.53 12.50
CA PRO A 116 5.31 -10.30 13.57
C PRO A 116 4.62 -9.44 14.63
N HIS A 117 4.88 -8.13 14.65
CA HIS A 117 4.42 -7.20 15.69
C HIS A 117 3.63 -6.01 15.13
N ALA A 118 3.90 -5.63 13.87
CA ALA A 118 3.38 -4.44 13.24
C ALA A 118 3.03 -4.68 11.76
N ASN A 119 2.25 -5.73 11.48
CA ASN A 119 1.85 -6.05 10.10
C ASN A 119 0.72 -5.12 9.57
N MET A 120 1.04 -4.25 8.62
CA MET A 120 0.09 -3.37 7.90
C MET A 120 -0.99 -4.09 7.06
N THR A 121 -0.83 -5.36 6.73
CA THR A 121 -1.82 -6.15 5.97
C THR A 121 -2.88 -6.74 6.89
N ARG A 122 -2.56 -7.07 8.15
CA ARG A 122 -3.48 -7.69 9.13
C ARG A 122 -4.30 -6.69 9.92
N GLY A 123 -3.75 -5.51 10.22
CA GLY A 123 -4.37 -4.53 11.10
C GLY A 123 -4.62 -3.19 10.42
N THR A 124 -5.84 -2.67 10.52
CA THR A 124 -6.19 -1.32 10.04
C THR A 124 -5.38 -0.23 10.73
N VAL A 125 -5.14 -0.37 12.03
CA VAL A 125 -4.32 0.56 12.82
C VAL A 125 -2.89 0.62 12.30
N TRP A 126 -2.29 -0.55 12.04
CA TRP A 126 -0.94 -0.63 11.47
C TRP A 126 -0.90 -0.05 10.06
N ARG A 127 -1.89 -0.39 9.22
CA ARG A 127 -2.00 0.20 7.88
C ARG A 127 -2.02 1.73 7.93
N GLN A 128 -2.91 2.32 8.73
CA GLN A 128 -3.00 3.76 8.90
C GLN A 128 -1.69 4.36 9.44
N TYR A 129 -1.05 3.69 10.40
CA TYR A 129 0.25 4.11 10.94
C TYR A 129 1.33 4.17 9.85
N PHE A 130 1.53 3.07 9.11
CA PHE A 130 2.55 3.00 8.05
C PHE A 130 2.23 3.96 6.91
N GLN A 131 0.98 4.05 6.50
CA GLN A 131 0.51 4.98 5.47
C GLN A 131 0.80 6.43 5.88
N ARG A 132 0.51 6.81 7.13
CA ARG A 132 0.87 8.13 7.66
C ARG A 132 2.38 8.37 7.62
N GLN A 133 3.20 7.41 8.02
CA GLN A 133 4.67 7.57 7.97
C GLN A 133 5.18 7.69 6.54
N PHE A 134 4.62 6.93 5.60
CA PHE A 134 4.91 7.01 4.17
C PHE A 134 4.62 8.42 3.61
N PHE A 135 3.43 8.96 3.88
CA PHE A 135 3.10 10.29 3.38
C PHE A 135 3.96 11.40 4.00
N ILE A 136 4.43 11.22 5.24
CA ILE A 136 5.35 12.16 5.91
C ILE A 136 6.78 12.02 5.39
N SER A 137 7.18 10.84 4.92
CA SER A 137 8.54 10.62 4.42
C SER A 137 8.78 11.18 3.01
N ASN A 138 7.72 11.57 2.30
CA ASN A 138 7.76 11.96 0.88
C ASN A 138 8.42 10.89 -0.02
N ALA A 139 8.32 9.62 0.39
CA ALA A 139 8.78 8.51 -0.42
C ALA A 139 7.90 8.35 -1.67
N PRO A 140 8.44 7.80 -2.76
CA PRO A 140 7.66 7.46 -3.94
C PRO A 140 6.70 6.29 -3.66
N LEU A 141 5.57 6.24 -4.39
CA LEU A 141 4.50 5.25 -4.18
C LEU A 141 5.00 3.81 -4.18
N TRP A 142 5.95 3.47 -5.07
CA TRP A 142 6.50 2.13 -5.17
C TRP A 142 7.13 1.66 -3.85
N THR A 143 7.65 2.55 -3.00
CA THR A 143 8.24 2.18 -1.70
C THR A 143 7.16 1.69 -0.75
N TYR A 144 6.00 2.38 -0.71
CA TYR A 144 4.87 1.91 0.09
C TYR A 144 4.39 0.53 -0.37
N LEU A 145 4.24 0.35 -1.70
CA LEU A 145 3.80 -0.92 -2.27
C LEU A 145 4.79 -2.05 -2.03
N ARG A 146 6.10 -1.77 -2.10
CA ARG A 146 7.15 -2.73 -1.75
C ARG A 146 7.00 -3.21 -0.31
N VAL A 147 6.92 -2.30 0.65
CA VAL A 147 6.79 -2.65 2.08
C VAL A 147 5.49 -3.41 2.34
N TYR A 148 4.39 -2.99 1.70
CA TYR A 148 3.11 -3.69 1.79
C TYR A 148 3.25 -5.14 1.26
N LYS A 149 3.92 -5.33 0.11
CA LYS A 149 4.19 -6.65 -0.46
C LYS A 149 5.06 -7.49 0.47
N THR A 150 6.12 -6.94 1.06
CA THR A 150 6.96 -7.63 2.05
C THR A 150 6.13 -8.17 3.23
N HIS A 151 5.22 -7.37 3.75
CA HIS A 151 4.34 -7.77 4.85
C HIS A 151 3.26 -8.79 4.43
N LEU A 152 2.80 -8.72 3.18
CA LEU A 152 1.86 -9.67 2.60
C LEU A 152 2.51 -11.05 2.40
N ASP A 153 3.71 -11.08 1.85
CA ASP A 153 4.48 -12.29 1.58
C ASP A 153 4.93 -12.98 2.87
N ALA A 154 5.39 -12.20 3.86
CA ALA A 154 5.73 -12.74 5.17
C ALA A 154 4.53 -13.39 5.88
N LEU A 155 3.33 -12.81 5.73
CA LEU A 155 2.10 -13.40 6.23
C LEU A 155 1.74 -14.71 5.53
N ALA A 156 1.89 -14.77 4.21
CA ALA A 156 1.66 -15.99 3.45
C ALA A 156 2.63 -17.10 3.91
N ALA A 157 3.93 -16.79 4.03
CA ALA A 157 4.93 -17.74 4.51
C ALA A 157 4.63 -18.26 5.92
N ALA A 158 4.18 -17.41 6.84
CA ALA A 158 3.80 -17.82 8.19
C ALA A 158 2.59 -18.78 8.20
N LYS A 159 1.62 -18.59 7.30
CA LYS A 159 0.47 -19.51 7.15
C LYS A 159 0.88 -20.85 6.55
N ASP A 160 1.77 -20.84 5.58
CA ASP A 160 2.29 -22.04 4.93
C ASP A 160 3.10 -22.90 5.93
N GLN A 161 3.86 -22.26 6.83
CA GLN A 161 4.56 -22.94 7.92
C GLN A 161 3.59 -23.57 8.93
N ALA A 162 2.59 -22.82 9.40
CA ALA A 162 1.60 -23.33 10.35
C ALA A 162 0.77 -24.50 9.77
N THR A 163 0.46 -24.47 8.47
CA THR A 163 -0.24 -25.58 7.80
C THR A 163 0.66 -26.79 7.57
N ALA A 164 1.96 -26.60 7.33
CA ALA A 164 2.93 -27.70 7.26
C ALA A 164 3.15 -28.36 8.62
N GLU A 165 3.14 -27.60 9.72
CA GLU A 165 3.24 -28.12 11.09
C GLU A 165 2.01 -28.94 11.47
N ASN A 166 0.79 -28.47 11.17
CA ASN A 166 -0.43 -29.23 11.42
C ASN A 166 -0.46 -30.55 10.64
N ARG A 167 0.02 -30.57 9.39
CA ARG A 167 0.12 -31.80 8.59
C ARG A 167 1.18 -32.78 9.09
N LYS A 168 2.25 -32.28 9.73
CA LYS A 168 3.27 -33.14 10.36
C LYS A 168 2.79 -33.72 11.69
N ALA A 169 1.91 -33.01 12.41
CA ALA A 169 1.28 -33.53 13.63
C ALA A 169 0.24 -34.63 13.34
N GLU A 170 -0.46 -34.59 12.21
CA GLU A 170 -1.46 -35.60 11.82
C GLU A 170 -0.88 -36.92 11.27
N VAL A 171 0.43 -37.00 10.99
CA VAL A 171 1.09 -38.23 10.48
C VAL A 171 1.83 -38.99 11.60
N GLY A 172 1.79 -38.51 12.83
CA GLY A 172 2.53 -39.06 13.97
C GLY A 172 1.71 -39.80 15.03
N GLU A 173 0.38 -39.89 14.89
CA GLU A 173 -0.46 -40.61 15.85
C GLU A 173 -1.19 -41.78 15.18
N ASP A 174 -0.46 -42.88 15.00
CA ASP A 174 -1.10 -44.20 14.99
C ASP A 174 -0.28 -45.16 15.87
N GLU A 175 -1.03 -45.91 16.70
CA GLU A 175 -0.62 -46.95 17.67
C GLU A 175 -0.27 -46.52 19.12
N ASN A 176 -1.30 -46.26 19.94
CA ASN A 176 -1.78 -47.24 20.92
C ASN A 176 -2.97 -46.75 21.77
N LYS A 177 -3.95 -47.64 21.91
CA LYS A 177 -5.16 -47.50 22.73
C LYS A 177 -4.82 -47.56 24.22
N GLU A 178 -5.43 -46.71 25.04
CA GLU A 178 -6.47 -47.17 25.99
C GLU A 178 -7.19 -46.01 26.70
N VAL A 179 -8.46 -46.29 26.98
CA VAL A 179 -9.53 -45.40 27.41
C VAL A 179 -9.42 -45.12 28.91
N ASN A 180 -9.63 -43.87 29.33
CA ASN A 180 -10.48 -43.62 30.50
C ASN A 180 -11.14 -42.24 30.46
N LYS A 181 -12.47 -42.27 30.48
CA LYS A 181 -13.40 -41.13 30.55
C LYS A 181 -13.44 -40.57 31.97
N ALA A 182 -13.38 -39.24 32.11
CA ALA A 182 -14.26 -38.50 33.01
C ALA A 182 -14.34 -37.02 32.60
N ALA A 183 -15.59 -36.59 32.44
CA ALA A 183 -16.13 -35.29 32.04
C ALA A 183 -15.44 -34.03 32.62
N PHE A 184 -15.38 -32.92 31.85
CA PHE A 184 -16.44 -31.90 31.88
C PHE A 184 -16.22 -30.75 30.87
N PHE A 185 -17.34 -30.12 30.50
CA PHE A 185 -17.53 -28.89 29.70
C PHE A 185 -17.43 -28.97 28.17
N THR A 186 -18.53 -29.46 27.61
CA THR A 186 -19.15 -28.97 26.38
C THR A 186 -19.15 -27.43 26.31
N THR A 187 -18.50 -26.88 25.28
CA THR A 187 -18.93 -25.60 24.69
C THR A 187 -18.99 -25.78 23.19
N VAL A 188 -20.21 -25.88 22.67
CA VAL A 188 -20.55 -25.99 21.25
C VAL A 188 -20.13 -24.69 20.57
N GLN A 189 -19.01 -24.70 19.83
CA GLN A 189 -18.75 -23.67 18.82
C GLN A 189 -19.33 -24.11 17.48
N LYS A 190 -20.30 -23.31 17.03
CA LYS A 190 -21.03 -23.40 15.78
C LYS A 190 -20.04 -23.29 14.61
N ASN A 191 -19.82 -24.39 13.90
CA ASN A 191 -19.14 -24.40 12.61
C ASN A 191 -19.95 -23.59 11.60
N THR A 192 -19.42 -22.45 11.16
CA THR A 192 -19.82 -21.87 9.86
C THR A 192 -18.81 -22.35 8.83
N SER A 193 -19.27 -23.29 8.00
CA SER A 193 -18.55 -23.81 6.84
C SER A 193 -18.39 -22.72 5.79
N ARG A 194 -17.21 -22.10 5.70
CA ARG A 194 -16.85 -21.26 4.57
C ARG A 194 -16.03 -22.10 3.59
N ARG A 195 -16.71 -22.56 2.54
CA ARG A 195 -16.18 -23.34 1.42
C ARG A 195 -14.99 -22.61 0.78
N GLU A 196 -13.78 -23.06 1.12
CA GLU A 196 -12.53 -22.49 0.60
C GLU A 196 -12.26 -23.07 -0.80
N LYS A 197 -12.17 -22.20 -1.81
CA LYS A 197 -11.72 -22.60 -3.15
C LYS A 197 -10.23 -22.90 -3.07
N VAL A 198 -9.88 -24.16 -3.29
CA VAL A 198 -8.52 -24.64 -3.47
C VAL A 198 -7.88 -23.90 -4.64
N PHE A 199 -6.88 -23.05 -4.37
CA PHE A 199 -5.98 -22.55 -5.40
C PHE A 199 -4.78 -23.48 -5.46
N SER A 200 -4.70 -24.24 -6.55
CA SER A 200 -3.61 -25.15 -6.88
C SER A 200 -2.27 -24.41 -6.92
N GLY A 201 -1.30 -24.91 -6.14
CA GLY A 201 0.06 -24.40 -6.11
C GLY A 201 0.78 -24.58 -7.44
N LYS A 202 1.29 -23.47 -7.98
CA LYS A 202 2.44 -23.47 -8.89
C LYS A 202 3.51 -22.57 -8.29
N LYS A 203 4.75 -23.08 -8.34
CA LYS A 203 5.99 -22.53 -7.78
C LYS A 203 6.07 -21.00 -7.87
N ARG A 204 6.27 -20.34 -6.73
CA ARG A 204 6.63 -18.91 -6.67
C ARG A 204 8.13 -18.78 -6.88
N GLU A 205 8.53 -18.60 -8.14
CA GLU A 205 9.73 -17.84 -8.43
C GLU A 205 9.56 -16.46 -7.82
N VAL A 206 10.60 -15.99 -7.12
CA VAL A 206 10.70 -14.64 -6.59
C VAL A 206 10.74 -13.71 -7.81
N THR A 207 9.57 -13.21 -8.23
CA THR A 207 9.49 -12.14 -9.22
C THR A 207 9.91 -10.85 -8.54
N ILE A 208 11.21 -10.59 -8.67
CA ILE A 208 11.79 -9.26 -8.75
C ILE A 208 10.83 -8.41 -9.59
N LEU A 209 10.36 -7.32 -8.98
CA LEU A 209 9.65 -6.17 -9.57
C LEU A 209 9.35 -6.35 -11.06
N ASP A 210 8.14 -6.82 -11.37
CA ASP A 210 7.64 -6.93 -12.74
C ASP A 210 7.78 -5.53 -13.39
N GLU A 211 8.56 -5.43 -14.46
CA GLU A 211 8.80 -4.19 -15.22
C GLU A 211 7.49 -3.66 -15.82
N ASN A 212 6.49 -4.53 -15.92
CA ASN A 212 5.11 -4.18 -16.11
C ASN A 212 4.54 -3.75 -14.76
N LYS A 213 4.35 -2.44 -14.56
CA LYS A 213 3.77 -1.78 -13.39
C LYS A 213 2.30 -2.19 -13.09
N ASN A 214 2.00 -3.47 -13.10
CA ASN A 214 0.68 -4.05 -12.88
C ASN A 214 0.57 -4.37 -11.39
N TRP A 215 -0.03 -3.45 -10.66
CA TRP A 215 -0.22 -3.55 -9.21
C TRP A 215 -1.54 -4.27 -8.86
N ASP A 216 -1.97 -5.21 -9.71
CA ASP A 216 -3.26 -5.92 -9.64
C ASP A 216 -3.45 -6.71 -8.33
N TRP A 217 -2.34 -7.05 -7.67
CA TRP A 217 -2.33 -7.75 -6.39
C TRP A 217 -2.70 -6.83 -5.20
N VAL A 218 -2.69 -5.50 -5.37
CA VAL A 218 -3.02 -4.55 -4.30
C VAL A 218 -4.53 -4.58 -4.04
N PRO A 219 -4.99 -4.80 -2.79
CA PRO A 219 -6.42 -4.81 -2.51
C PRO A 219 -7.07 -3.46 -2.82
N LEU A 220 -8.23 -3.47 -3.49
CA LEU A 220 -8.99 -2.27 -3.87
C LEU A 220 -9.17 -1.25 -2.71
N PRO A 221 -9.50 -1.65 -1.46
CA PRO A 221 -9.63 -0.68 -0.37
C PRO A 221 -8.31 0.02 -0.01
N VAL A 222 -7.18 -0.64 -0.22
CA VAL A 222 -5.84 -0.08 0.02
C VAL A 222 -5.48 0.87 -1.10
N ALA A 223 -5.66 0.45 -2.36
CA ALA A 223 -5.45 1.27 -3.54
C ALA A 223 -6.23 2.60 -3.44
N PHE A 224 -7.53 2.51 -3.20
CA PHE A 224 -8.40 3.68 -3.05
C PHE A 224 -7.99 4.59 -1.90
N SER A 225 -7.62 4.02 -0.75
CA SER A 225 -7.18 4.81 0.40
C SER A 225 -5.90 5.61 0.11
N ILE A 226 -4.96 5.04 -0.66
CA ILE A 226 -3.74 5.74 -1.06
C ILE A 226 -4.08 6.94 -1.96
N VAL A 227 -4.88 6.73 -3.00
CA VAL A 227 -5.28 7.79 -3.94
C VAL A 227 -6.00 8.93 -3.22
N LYS A 228 -6.96 8.60 -2.33
CA LYS A 228 -7.68 9.61 -1.54
C LYS A 228 -6.74 10.41 -0.64
N GLU A 229 -5.79 9.76 0.03
CA GLU A 229 -4.82 10.44 0.89
C GLU A 229 -3.92 11.40 0.10
N PHE A 230 -3.52 11.06 -1.14
CA PHE A 230 -2.83 12.01 -2.01
C PHE A 230 -3.69 13.24 -2.30
N CYS A 231 -4.96 13.06 -2.65
CA CYS A 231 -5.90 14.17 -2.85
C CYS A 231 -6.07 15.02 -1.60
N PHE A 232 -6.30 14.41 -0.43
CA PHE A 232 -6.49 15.13 0.84
C PHE A 232 -5.26 15.95 1.25
N ARG A 233 -4.06 15.52 0.83
CA ARG A 233 -2.79 16.21 1.12
C ARG A 233 -2.42 17.24 0.05
N GLY A 234 -3.26 17.47 -0.96
CA GLY A 234 -2.99 18.39 -2.05
C GLY A 234 -1.93 17.90 -3.05
N ARG A 235 -1.54 16.63 -2.99
CA ARG A 235 -0.54 16.00 -3.87
C ARG A 235 -1.23 15.41 -5.10
N PHE A 236 -1.84 16.28 -5.90
CA PHE A 236 -2.75 15.88 -6.97
C PHE A 236 -2.03 15.20 -8.15
N ALA A 237 -0.79 15.56 -8.44
CA ALA A 237 0.00 14.90 -9.48
C ALA A 237 0.27 13.43 -9.11
N GLU A 238 0.70 13.19 -7.87
CA GLU A 238 0.90 11.82 -7.36
C GLU A 238 -0.42 11.06 -7.18
N ALA A 239 -1.53 11.76 -6.91
CA ALA A 239 -2.85 11.16 -6.90
C ALA A 239 -3.23 10.59 -8.28
N ILE A 240 -2.97 11.36 -9.35
CA ILE A 240 -3.22 10.93 -10.74
C ILE A 240 -2.28 9.79 -11.12
N GLU A 241 -0.99 9.87 -10.76
CA GLU A 241 -0.05 8.77 -10.99
C GLU A 241 -0.50 7.49 -10.27
N ALA A 242 -0.88 7.60 -8.99
CA ALA A 242 -1.41 6.48 -8.22
C ALA A 242 -2.71 5.92 -8.82
N TYR A 243 -3.58 6.80 -9.32
CA TYR A 243 -4.82 6.41 -10.00
C TYR A 243 -4.58 5.54 -11.23
N VAL A 244 -3.51 5.82 -11.99
CA VAL A 244 -3.12 5.02 -13.17
C VAL A 244 -2.56 3.67 -12.79
N LEU A 245 -1.72 3.65 -11.76
CA LEU A 245 -0.93 2.48 -11.40
C LEU A 245 -1.75 1.48 -10.57
N LEU A 246 -2.68 1.96 -9.74
CA LEU A 246 -3.38 1.12 -8.79
C LEU A 246 -4.73 0.63 -9.34
N PRO A 247 -5.19 -0.56 -8.91
CA PRO A 247 -6.49 -1.06 -9.33
C PRO A 247 -7.61 -0.19 -8.76
N MET A 248 -8.49 0.28 -9.65
CA MET A 248 -9.59 1.19 -9.34
C MET A 248 -10.90 0.69 -9.95
N THR A 249 -12.02 0.85 -9.23
CA THR A 249 -13.36 0.61 -9.76
C THR A 249 -13.99 1.91 -10.25
N ASP A 250 -15.08 1.83 -11.01
CA ASP A 250 -15.81 3.00 -11.50
C ASP A 250 -16.37 3.86 -10.35
N SER A 251 -16.86 3.22 -9.29
CA SER A 251 -17.33 3.94 -8.08
C SER A 251 -16.20 4.71 -7.41
N MET A 252 -15.04 4.06 -7.22
CA MET A 252 -13.86 4.71 -6.64
C MET A 252 -13.34 5.84 -7.53
N SER A 253 -13.38 5.67 -8.84
CA SER A 253 -12.96 6.70 -9.80
C SER A 253 -13.86 7.93 -9.73
N ARG A 254 -15.18 7.75 -9.64
CA ARG A 254 -16.13 8.86 -9.43
C ARG A 254 -15.89 9.58 -8.10
N ASP A 255 -15.60 8.85 -7.03
CA ASP A 255 -15.29 9.46 -5.73
C ASP A 255 -13.99 10.30 -5.78
N VAL A 256 -12.98 9.85 -6.53
CA VAL A 256 -11.75 10.63 -6.74
C VAL A 256 -12.04 11.91 -7.52
N VAL A 257 -12.83 11.84 -8.60
CA VAL A 257 -13.26 13.02 -9.35
C VAL A 257 -14.02 14.01 -8.46
N ALA A 258 -15.00 13.53 -7.69
CA ALA A 258 -15.75 14.36 -6.76
C ALA A 258 -14.84 15.01 -5.70
N THR A 259 -13.82 14.28 -5.22
CA THR A 259 -12.83 14.83 -4.29
C THR A 259 -12.02 15.95 -4.95
N LEU A 260 -11.52 15.75 -6.18
CA LEU A 260 -10.76 16.77 -6.90
C LEU A 260 -11.60 18.02 -7.20
N GLN A 261 -12.88 17.85 -7.55
CA GLN A 261 -13.82 18.96 -7.73
C GLN A 261 -14.07 19.73 -6.44
N ALA A 262 -14.22 19.02 -5.31
CA ALA A 262 -14.39 19.66 -4.00
C ALA A 262 -13.19 20.52 -3.58
N TYR A 263 -12.00 20.21 -4.08
CA TYR A 263 -10.79 21.02 -3.91
C TYR A 263 -10.58 22.07 -5.03
N GLU A 264 -11.57 22.25 -5.91
CA GLU A 264 -11.53 23.16 -7.06
C GLU A 264 -10.33 22.91 -8.00
N GLN A 265 -9.81 21.69 -8.03
CA GLN A 265 -8.64 21.33 -8.84
C GLN A 265 -9.06 20.92 -10.25
N TYR A 266 -9.65 21.86 -10.98
CA TYR A 266 -10.20 21.61 -12.31
C TYR A 266 -9.16 21.10 -13.31
N SER A 267 -7.93 21.61 -13.27
CA SER A 267 -6.84 21.12 -14.14
C SER A 267 -6.49 19.64 -13.88
N SER A 268 -6.50 19.23 -12.61
CA SER A 268 -6.26 17.84 -12.20
C SER A 268 -7.41 16.92 -12.61
N VAL A 269 -8.65 17.42 -12.53
CA VAL A 269 -9.84 16.71 -13.06
C VAL A 269 -9.64 16.44 -14.55
N LEU A 270 -9.33 17.45 -15.35
CA LEU A 270 -9.14 17.28 -16.80
C LEU A 270 -8.02 16.28 -17.13
N CYS A 271 -6.89 16.36 -16.43
CA CYS A 271 -5.80 15.40 -16.58
C CYS A 271 -6.24 13.96 -16.25
N LEU A 272 -7.01 13.77 -15.17
CA LEU A 272 -7.56 12.47 -14.80
C LEU A 272 -8.46 11.90 -15.91
N TYR A 273 -9.33 12.71 -16.52
CA TYR A 273 -10.18 12.27 -17.63
C TYR A 273 -9.39 11.87 -18.88
N GLU A 274 -8.32 12.61 -19.21
CA GLU A 274 -7.44 12.25 -20.32
C GLU A 274 -6.75 10.90 -20.09
N VAL A 275 -6.24 10.72 -18.88
CA VAL A 275 -5.57 9.50 -18.44
C VAL A 275 -6.54 8.32 -18.38
N HIS A 276 -7.74 8.51 -17.83
CA HIS A 276 -8.78 7.48 -17.78
C HIS A 276 -9.21 7.04 -19.18
N ARG A 277 -9.34 7.98 -20.12
CA ARG A 277 -9.61 7.67 -21.54
C ARG A 277 -8.46 6.88 -22.17
N ALA A 278 -7.21 7.17 -21.83
CA ALA A 278 -6.03 6.47 -22.34
C ALA A 278 -5.90 5.03 -21.81
N LEU A 279 -6.37 4.77 -20.59
CA LEU A 279 -6.41 3.42 -20.00
C LEU A 279 -7.36 2.46 -20.75
N GLY A 280 -8.25 2.98 -21.61
CA GLY A 280 -9.06 2.17 -22.52
C GLY A 280 -10.01 1.22 -21.79
N SER A 281 -10.47 1.55 -20.58
CA SER A 281 -11.41 0.73 -19.82
C SER A 281 -12.71 0.59 -20.61
N ALA A 282 -12.84 -0.51 -21.35
CA ALA A 282 -13.93 -0.81 -22.28
C ALA A 282 -15.31 -0.98 -21.62
N GLY A 283 -15.45 -0.65 -20.32
CA GLY A 283 -16.63 -0.91 -19.51
C GLY A 283 -17.52 0.29 -19.31
N ASN A 284 -17.04 1.39 -18.72
CA ASN A 284 -17.87 2.52 -18.37
C ASN A 284 -17.04 3.81 -18.37
N SER A 285 -17.40 4.76 -19.23
CA SER A 285 -16.84 6.11 -19.17
C SER A 285 -17.26 6.79 -17.87
N LEU A 286 -16.32 7.48 -17.21
CA LEU A 286 -16.65 8.45 -16.17
C LEU A 286 -17.76 9.41 -16.63
N ASP A 287 -18.57 9.89 -15.69
CA ASP A 287 -19.61 10.88 -15.99
C ASP A 287 -18.99 12.10 -16.67
N VAL A 288 -19.60 12.61 -17.74
CA VAL A 288 -19.02 13.71 -18.53
C VAL A 288 -19.33 15.08 -17.94
N ALA A 289 -20.37 15.19 -17.09
CA ALA A 289 -20.73 16.48 -16.48
C ALA A 289 -19.57 17.13 -15.68
N PRO A 290 -18.83 16.41 -14.82
CA PRO A 290 -17.63 16.94 -14.16
C PRO A 290 -16.53 17.43 -15.10
N GLU A 291 -16.31 16.75 -16.24
CA GLU A 291 -15.31 17.14 -17.23
C GLU A 291 -15.71 18.46 -17.91
N LEU A 292 -16.98 18.58 -18.32
CA LEU A 292 -17.50 19.79 -18.94
C LEU A 292 -17.49 20.98 -17.98
N ASP A 293 -17.89 20.77 -16.73
CA ASP A 293 -17.82 21.82 -15.71
C ASP A 293 -16.37 22.29 -15.50
N ALA A 294 -15.42 21.35 -15.36
CA ALA A 294 -14.01 21.68 -15.22
C ALA A 294 -13.45 22.46 -16.44
N LEU A 295 -13.81 22.07 -17.67
CA LEU A 295 -13.42 22.81 -18.88
C LEU A 295 -13.99 24.23 -18.89
N ASN A 296 -15.25 24.38 -18.48
CA ASN A 296 -15.92 25.68 -18.40
C ASN A 296 -15.23 26.59 -17.36
N LYS A 297 -14.94 26.05 -16.17
CA LYS A 297 -14.24 26.77 -15.08
C LYS A 297 -12.81 27.19 -15.44
N VAL A 298 -12.11 26.41 -16.27
CA VAL A 298 -10.77 26.74 -16.78
C VAL A 298 -10.85 27.69 -18.00
N GLY A 299 -12.05 28.03 -18.50
CA GLY A 299 -12.25 28.95 -19.62
C GLY A 299 -12.04 28.34 -21.00
N ARG A 300 -12.01 27.00 -21.13
CA ARG A 300 -11.82 26.28 -22.40
C ARG A 300 -13.16 26.04 -23.11
N THR A 301 -13.94 27.09 -23.35
CA THR A 301 -15.34 27.03 -23.83
C THR A 301 -15.50 26.38 -25.20
N GLU A 302 -14.53 26.55 -26.11
CA GLU A 302 -14.56 25.88 -27.42
C GLU A 302 -14.41 24.37 -27.27
N GLU A 303 -13.60 23.91 -26.32
CA GLU A 303 -13.48 22.48 -26.03
C GLU A 303 -14.73 21.93 -25.37
N VAL A 304 -15.40 22.71 -24.51
CA VAL A 304 -16.72 22.35 -23.97
C VAL A 304 -17.70 22.07 -25.10
N LYS A 305 -17.82 22.97 -26.08
CA LYS A 305 -18.72 22.79 -27.25
C LYS A 305 -18.34 21.54 -28.06
N MET A 306 -17.06 21.37 -28.36
CA MET A 306 -16.55 20.21 -29.10
C MET A 306 -16.80 18.89 -28.37
N ARG A 307 -16.72 18.88 -27.03
CA ARG A 307 -17.01 17.71 -26.20
C ARG A 307 -18.50 17.44 -26.15
N PHE A 308 -19.32 18.47 -25.95
CA PHE A 308 -20.78 18.37 -25.95
C PHE A 308 -21.32 17.78 -27.26
N GLN A 309 -20.82 18.22 -28.41
CA GLN A 309 -21.22 17.69 -29.71
C GLN A 309 -20.86 16.21 -29.92
N LYS A 310 -19.88 15.68 -29.18
CA LYS A 310 -19.49 14.26 -29.24
C LYS A 310 -20.33 13.37 -28.31
N LEU A 311 -21.12 13.96 -27.41
CA LEU A 311 -21.98 13.21 -26.50
C LEU A 311 -23.17 12.59 -27.21
N SER A 312 -23.71 11.53 -26.63
CA SER A 312 -24.98 10.97 -27.08
C SER A 312 -26.13 11.97 -26.86
N ILE A 313 -27.21 11.83 -27.64
CA ILE A 313 -28.42 12.69 -27.52
C ILE A 313 -28.99 12.64 -26.09
N ILE A 314 -28.95 11.46 -25.46
CA ILE A 314 -29.42 11.27 -24.09
C ILE A 314 -28.60 12.09 -23.10
N GLU A 315 -27.26 12.04 -23.19
CA GLU A 315 -26.39 12.84 -22.33
C GLU A 315 -26.53 14.33 -22.59
N GLN A 316 -26.65 14.74 -23.85
CA GLN A 316 -26.90 16.14 -24.18
C GLN A 316 -28.17 16.66 -23.53
N SER A 317 -29.24 15.85 -23.48
CA SER A 317 -30.52 16.26 -22.87
C SER A 317 -30.49 16.40 -21.34
N ARG A 318 -29.40 16.01 -20.66
CA ARG A 318 -29.33 16.09 -19.19
C ARG A 318 -29.31 17.54 -18.71
N SER A 319 -30.13 17.81 -17.69
CA SER A 319 -30.33 19.17 -17.16
C SER A 319 -29.07 19.82 -16.55
N ASP A 320 -28.18 19.02 -15.98
CA ASP A 320 -26.90 19.48 -15.44
C ASP A 320 -25.93 19.91 -16.55
N ILE A 321 -25.88 19.15 -17.64
CA ILE A 321 -25.08 19.47 -18.83
C ILE A 321 -25.62 20.72 -19.53
N GLN A 322 -26.94 20.84 -19.71
CA GLN A 322 -27.54 22.04 -20.34
C GLN A 322 -27.23 23.32 -19.55
N LYS A 323 -27.28 23.25 -18.20
CA LYS A 323 -26.87 24.37 -17.33
C LYS A 323 -25.41 24.79 -17.53
N ILE A 324 -24.50 23.84 -17.77
CA ILE A 324 -23.08 24.13 -18.00
C ILE A 324 -22.87 24.81 -19.36
N ILE A 325 -23.62 24.37 -20.39
CA ILE A 325 -23.56 24.96 -21.73
C ILE A 325 -24.20 26.36 -21.79
N GLY A 326 -25.12 26.66 -20.86
CA GLY A 326 -25.83 27.94 -20.81
C GLY A 326 -27.07 27.97 -21.71
N ASN A 327 -27.68 26.81 -21.93
CA ASN A 327 -28.93 26.63 -22.69
C ASN A 327 -30.15 26.47 -21.77
#